data_AF-D3B087-F1
#
_entry.id   AF-D3B087-F1
#
_cell.length_a   1.000
_cell.length_b   1.000
_cell.length_c   1.000
_cell.angle_alpha   90.00
_cell.angle_beta   90.00
_cell.angle_gamma   90.00
#
_symmetry.space_group_name_H-M   'P 1'
#
loop_
_entity.id
_entity.type
_entity.pdbx_description
1 polymer ?
#
loop_
_entity_poly.entity_id
_entity_poly.type
_entity_poly.pdbx_seq_one_letter_code
_entity_poly.pdbx_strand_id
1 'polypeptide(L)'
;MSLQKQLFNYVFKNIVTQRPIFEYVKWIHQKLHLQTFSWISLCMKPDLLVYYGYENQLKSYLRFNDLQCLSNYEYDRSIFYTIRNNYWKILEMIVKIPYNYRFTYLGFDYFYTHFKRLFCNKFLDYAVLWNRWNLLDMLDMKYNFSRIDFHSALEVVGVNGGVECMKWLVSKVNDNQDDIYNKVANLSVYHGQIEITQWLSVHIPSSIRGSIFYQLIIGQNKRSLGWLFPNLKEINNLSKLAKTLDIPNSYTYSYLISREYVKSIQNKYPSKLPKIQKRSDQRKQKSNNHDKYKQQK
;
A
#
# COMPACT_ATOMS: atom_id res chain seq x y z
N MET A 1 11.45 -20.96 15.69
CA MET A 1 12.45 -20.01 15.17
C MET A 1 13.51 -19.55 16.19
N SER A 2 13.30 -19.64 17.52
CA SER A 2 14.30 -19.18 18.51
C SER A 2 15.58 -20.03 18.58
N LEU A 3 15.46 -21.35 18.44
CA LEU A 3 16.59 -22.29 18.54
C LEU A 3 17.62 -22.10 17.40
N GLN A 4 17.13 -21.94 16.16
CA GLN A 4 18.00 -21.65 15.01
C GLN A 4 18.76 -20.33 15.18
N LYS A 5 18.11 -19.29 15.74
CA LYS A 5 18.76 -18.00 16.02
C LYS A 5 19.84 -18.13 17.10
N GLN A 6 19.62 -18.95 18.12
CA GLN A 6 20.61 -19.19 19.18
C GLN A 6 21.84 -19.95 18.65
N LEU A 7 21.62 -21.03 17.89
CA LEU A 7 22.70 -21.78 17.23
C LEU A 7 23.48 -20.91 16.26
N PHE A 8 22.78 -20.13 15.43
CA PHE A 8 23.41 -19.18 14.50
C PHE A 8 24.27 -18.17 15.26
N ASN A 9 23.75 -17.58 16.34
CA ASN A 9 24.54 -16.67 17.18
C ASN A 9 25.76 -17.36 17.81
N TYR A 10 25.66 -18.64 18.17
CA TYR A 10 26.78 -19.40 18.73
C TYR A 10 27.92 -19.55 17.71
N VAL A 11 27.57 -19.87 16.46
CA VAL A 11 28.51 -20.00 15.34
C VAL A 11 29.14 -18.65 14.98
N PHE A 12 28.37 -17.56 14.98
CA PHE A 12 28.87 -16.23 14.61
C PHE A 12 29.62 -15.50 15.74
N LYS A 13 29.40 -15.88 17.00
CA LYS A 13 30.17 -15.37 18.15
C LYS A 13 31.49 -16.09 18.38
N ASN A 14 31.67 -17.29 17.80
CA ASN A 14 32.92 -18.01 17.90
C ASN A 14 33.95 -17.38 16.94
N ILE A 15 35.01 -16.80 17.52
CA ILE A 15 36.06 -16.07 16.80
C ILE A 15 36.79 -16.94 15.76
N VAL A 16 36.88 -18.24 16.01
CA VAL A 16 37.55 -19.21 15.12
C VAL A 16 36.72 -19.47 13.87
N THR A 17 35.40 -19.63 14.01
CA THR A 17 34.51 -19.88 12.87
C THR A 17 34.13 -18.60 12.13
N GLN A 18 34.13 -17.45 12.83
CA GLN A 18 33.75 -16.18 12.26
C GLN A 18 34.64 -15.80 11.07
N ARG A 19 35.97 -15.95 11.19
CA ARG A 19 36.91 -15.57 10.13
C ARG A 19 36.72 -16.40 8.84
N PRO A 20 36.72 -17.74 8.87
CA PRO A 20 36.41 -18.56 7.69
C PRO A 20 35.06 -18.21 7.08
N ILE A 21 34.03 -17.99 7.89
CA ILE A 21 32.70 -17.61 7.38
C ILE A 21 32.78 -16.31 6.58
N PHE A 22 33.45 -15.27 7.08
CA PHE A 22 33.60 -14.01 6.35
C PHE A 22 34.45 -14.16 5.08
N GLU A 23 35.51 -14.97 5.13
CA GLU A 23 36.34 -15.28 3.95
C GLU A 23 35.52 -16.00 2.86
N TYR A 24 34.74 -17.02 3.24
CA TYR A 24 33.84 -17.72 2.31
C TYR A 24 32.72 -16.82 1.80
N VAL A 25 32.09 -16.00 2.65
CA VAL A 25 31.06 -15.05 2.21
C VAL A 25 31.64 -14.05 1.20
N LYS A 26 32.85 -13.53 1.44
CA LYS A 26 33.54 -12.66 0.48
C LYS A 26 33.80 -13.39 -0.83
N TRP A 27 34.31 -14.61 -0.77
CA TRP A 27 34.58 -15.45 -1.95
C TRP A 27 33.30 -15.75 -2.75
N ILE A 28 32.19 -16.11 -2.10
CA ILE A 28 30.88 -16.36 -2.73
C ILE A 28 30.40 -15.10 -3.46
N HIS A 29 30.43 -13.93 -2.81
CA HIS A 29 30.01 -12.68 -3.45
C HIS A 29 30.87 -12.37 -4.68
N GLN A 30 32.18 -12.56 -4.60
CA GLN A 30 33.08 -12.38 -5.74
C GLN A 30 32.75 -13.33 -6.90
N LYS A 31 32.44 -14.60 -6.61
CA LYS A 31 32.02 -15.59 -7.63
C LYS A 31 30.68 -15.26 -8.28
N LEU A 32 29.78 -14.58 -7.56
CA LEU A 32 28.49 -14.12 -8.06
C LEU A 32 28.55 -12.70 -8.68
N HIS A 33 29.73 -12.11 -8.81
CA HIS A 33 29.92 -10.72 -9.26
C HIS A 33 29.12 -9.69 -8.43
N LEU A 34 28.92 -9.98 -7.15
CA LEU A 34 28.26 -9.08 -6.21
C LEU A 34 29.28 -8.15 -5.56
N GLN A 35 28.84 -6.93 -5.23
CA GLN A 35 29.69 -5.94 -4.58
C GLN A 35 30.06 -6.39 -3.16
N THR A 36 31.34 -6.31 -2.82
CA THR A 36 31.86 -6.60 -1.47
C THR A 36 32.39 -5.33 -0.80
N PHE A 37 32.16 -5.18 0.49
CA PHE A 37 32.68 -4.07 1.29
C PHE A 37 33.58 -4.58 2.41
N SER A 38 34.67 -3.87 2.69
CA SER A 38 35.37 -4.07 3.97
C SER A 38 34.47 -3.58 5.11
N TRP A 39 34.70 -4.07 6.33
CA TRP A 39 33.91 -3.63 7.49
C TRP A 39 33.97 -2.11 7.70
N ILE A 40 35.15 -1.52 7.55
CA ILE A 40 35.35 -0.07 7.64
C ILE A 40 34.56 0.66 6.55
N SER A 41 34.62 0.18 5.29
CA SER A 41 33.87 0.78 4.18
C SER A 41 32.36 0.67 4.37
N LEU A 42 31.87 -0.46 4.90
CA LEU A 42 30.45 -0.65 5.23
C LEU A 42 29.98 0.29 6.33
N CYS A 43 30.78 0.48 7.38
CA CYS A 43 30.48 1.42 8.46
C CYS A 43 30.38 2.88 7.99
N MET A 44 30.90 3.21 6.80
CA MET A 44 30.79 4.53 6.17
C MET A 44 29.63 4.64 5.17
N LYS A 45 28.75 3.63 5.07
CA LYS A 45 27.62 3.58 4.13
C LYS A 45 26.28 3.47 4.85
N PRO A 46 25.69 4.59 5.30
CA PRO A 46 24.51 4.58 6.16
C PRO A 46 23.30 3.91 5.50
N ASP A 47 23.14 4.04 4.19
CA ASP A 47 22.07 3.40 3.42
C ASP A 47 22.10 1.87 3.56
N LEU A 48 23.30 1.26 3.49
CA LEU A 48 23.49 -0.17 3.70
C LEU A 48 23.29 -0.56 5.17
N LEU A 49 23.77 0.27 6.11
CA LEU A 49 23.55 0.03 7.54
C LEU A 49 22.06 -0.02 7.87
N VAL A 50 21.26 0.88 7.28
CA VAL A 50 19.80 0.88 7.42
C VAL A 50 19.17 -0.31 6.72
N TYR A 51 19.57 -0.59 5.47
CA TYR A 51 19.03 -1.71 4.68
C TYR A 51 19.17 -3.05 5.39
N TYR A 52 20.34 -3.32 5.99
CA TYR A 52 20.64 -4.56 6.68
C TYR A 52 20.29 -4.56 8.18
N GLY A 53 19.85 -3.42 8.74
CA GLY A 53 19.41 -3.35 10.14
C GLY A 53 20.56 -3.26 11.16
N TYR A 54 21.70 -2.72 10.77
CA TYR A 54 22.87 -2.53 11.65
C TYR A 54 22.71 -1.31 12.57
N GLU A 55 21.78 -1.40 13.53
CA GLU A 55 21.38 -0.32 14.44
C GLU A 55 22.58 0.32 15.17
N ASN A 56 23.46 -0.49 15.77
CA ASN A 56 24.60 0.02 16.55
C ASN A 56 25.63 0.74 15.68
N GLN A 57 25.93 0.19 14.50
CA GLN A 57 26.87 0.78 13.55
C GLN A 57 26.32 2.09 13.00
N LEU A 58 25.02 2.14 12.67
CA LEU A 58 24.37 3.37 12.26
C LEU A 58 24.42 4.41 13.37
N LYS A 59 24.20 4.02 14.63
CA LYS A 59 24.28 4.93 15.78
C LYS A 59 25.68 5.52 15.92
N SER A 60 26.72 4.70 15.75
CA SER A 60 28.11 5.17 15.76
C SER A 60 28.41 6.11 14.58
N TYR A 61 27.93 5.76 13.38
CA TYR A 61 28.08 6.59 12.18
C TYR A 61 27.43 7.97 12.37
N LEU A 62 26.19 8.03 12.87
CA LEU A 62 25.45 9.27 13.08
C LEU A 62 26.08 10.16 14.17
N ARG A 63 26.70 9.56 15.20
CA ARG A 63 27.45 10.28 16.23
C ARG A 63 28.75 10.88 15.70
N PHE A 64 29.44 10.17 14.82
CA PHE A 64 30.73 10.61 14.27
C PHE A 64 30.56 11.76 13.25
N ASN A 65 29.42 11.83 12.57
CA ASN A 65 29.16 12.81 11.51
C ASN A 65 28.12 13.88 11.90
N ASP A 66 28.05 14.25 13.19
CA ASP A 66 27.23 15.34 13.75
C ASP A 66 25.76 15.42 13.29
N LEU A 67 25.09 14.26 13.09
CA LEU A 67 23.67 14.18 12.67
C LEU A 67 23.29 14.97 11.39
N GLN A 68 24.23 15.54 10.64
CA GLN A 68 23.95 16.35 9.43
C GLN A 68 24.23 15.60 8.12
N CYS A 69 24.51 14.30 8.19
CA CYS A 69 25.25 13.58 7.16
C CYS A 69 24.43 12.80 6.12
N LEU A 70 23.13 12.59 6.32
CA LEU A 70 22.35 11.92 5.27
C LEU A 70 22.00 12.94 4.18
N SER A 71 22.42 12.64 2.96
CA SER A 71 21.83 13.30 1.79
C SER A 71 20.32 13.05 1.75
N ASN A 72 19.55 13.92 1.09
CA ASN A 72 18.10 13.75 0.93
C ASN A 72 17.75 12.35 0.37
N TYR A 73 18.55 11.86 -0.57
CA TYR A 73 18.39 10.54 -1.16
C TYR A 73 18.60 9.40 -0.15
N GLU A 74 19.66 9.50 0.67
CA GLU A 74 19.92 8.51 1.73
C GLU A 74 18.85 8.54 2.80
N TYR A 75 18.34 9.71 3.16
CA TYR A 75 17.24 9.86 4.12
C TYR A 75 15.97 9.18 3.60
N ASP A 76 15.53 9.52 2.38
CA ASP A 76 14.34 8.93 1.73
C ASP A 76 14.44 7.39 1.66
N ARG A 77 15.60 6.86 1.21
CA ARG A 77 15.82 5.40 1.17
C ARG A 77 15.85 4.79 2.56
N SER A 78 16.41 5.48 3.54
CA SER A 78 16.48 4.99 4.91
C SER A 78 15.08 4.84 5.52
N ILE A 79 14.20 5.83 5.31
CA ILE A 79 12.78 5.72 5.68
C ILE A 79 12.12 4.53 4.99
N PHE A 80 12.28 4.42 3.67
CA PHE A 80 11.68 3.32 2.91
C PHE A 80 12.13 1.95 3.42
N TYR A 81 13.44 1.75 3.64
CA TYR A 81 13.98 0.48 4.10
C TYR A 81 13.64 0.17 5.55
N THR A 82 13.63 1.17 6.44
CA THR A 82 13.24 0.95 7.84
C THR A 82 11.79 0.52 7.95
N ILE A 83 10.88 1.15 7.22
CA ILE A 83 9.47 0.75 7.20
C ILE A 83 9.33 -0.62 6.54
N ARG A 84 9.92 -0.82 5.34
CA ARG A 84 9.89 -2.10 4.63
C ARG A 84 10.36 -3.25 5.50
N ASN A 85 11.46 -3.10 6.23
CA ASN A 85 12.05 -4.16 7.04
C ASN A 85 11.57 -4.17 8.50
N ASN A 86 10.64 -3.29 8.87
CA ASN A 86 10.11 -3.15 10.23
C ASN A 86 11.18 -2.83 11.31
N TYR A 87 12.17 -2.00 10.96
CA TYR A 87 13.25 -1.58 11.85
C TYR A 87 12.89 -0.30 12.60
N TRP A 88 11.93 -0.38 13.53
CA TRP A 88 11.38 0.82 14.20
C TRP A 88 12.43 1.65 14.94
N LYS A 89 13.40 1.02 15.62
CA LYS A 89 14.46 1.75 16.35
C LYS A 89 15.31 2.59 15.41
N ILE A 90 15.63 2.02 14.25
CA ILE A 90 16.36 2.72 13.20
C ILE A 90 15.49 3.84 12.63
N LEU A 91 14.19 3.60 12.38
CA LEU A 91 13.26 4.65 11.94
C LEU A 91 13.27 5.83 12.92
N GLU A 92 13.19 5.58 14.23
CA GLU A 92 13.27 6.66 15.23
C GLU A 92 14.58 7.44 15.20
N MET A 93 15.70 6.76 14.93
CA MET A 93 16.99 7.43 14.76
C MET A 93 16.97 8.31 13.53
N ILE A 94 16.46 7.80 12.40
CA ILE A 94 16.40 8.54 11.13
C ILE A 94 15.46 9.74 11.21
N VAL A 95 14.26 9.61 11.81
CA VAL A 95 13.33 10.74 11.91
C VAL A 95 13.85 11.88 12.81
N LYS A 96 14.79 11.61 13.72
CA LYS A 96 15.44 12.63 14.55
C LYS A 96 16.51 13.42 13.80
N ILE A 97 16.99 12.92 12.65
CA ILE A 97 17.98 13.61 11.84
C ILE A 97 17.27 14.82 11.19
N PRO A 98 17.75 16.06 11.40
CA PRO A 98 17.19 17.22 10.76
C PRO A 98 17.29 17.04 9.25
N TYR A 99 16.15 17.13 8.56
CA TYR A 99 16.13 16.97 7.11
C TYR A 99 16.91 18.14 6.48
N ASN A 100 18.04 17.83 5.86
CA ASN A 100 19.02 18.83 5.42
C ASN A 100 18.61 19.45 4.08
N TYR A 101 17.47 20.14 4.06
CA TYR A 101 17.08 20.93 2.90
C TYR A 101 17.87 22.24 2.90
N ARG A 102 18.96 22.28 2.13
CA ARG A 102 19.59 23.55 1.74
C ARG A 102 18.67 24.30 0.77
N PHE A 103 17.59 24.89 1.26
CA PHE A 103 16.87 25.92 0.52
C PHE A 103 17.51 27.27 0.80
N THR A 104 18.11 27.85 -0.22
CA THR A 104 18.82 29.12 -0.08
C THR A 104 17.91 30.35 -0.14
N TYR A 105 16.64 30.32 -0.57
CA TYR A 105 15.95 31.60 -0.89
C TYR A 105 14.43 31.76 -0.68
N LEU A 106 13.66 30.82 -0.15
CA LEU A 106 12.19 31.02 0.01
C LEU A 106 11.65 30.49 1.35
N GLY A 107 11.18 31.41 2.20
CA GLY A 107 10.31 31.23 3.39
C GLY A 107 10.33 29.88 4.11
N PHE A 108 11.16 29.77 5.15
CA PHE A 108 11.42 28.53 5.91
C PHE A 108 10.16 27.89 6.52
N ASP A 109 9.23 28.68 7.06
CA ASP A 109 8.08 28.16 7.84
C ASP A 109 6.99 27.51 7.00
N TYR A 110 6.65 28.10 5.84
CA TYR A 110 5.66 27.53 4.94
C TYR A 110 6.19 26.24 4.31
N PHE A 111 7.47 26.24 3.92
CA PHE A 111 8.11 25.08 3.33
C PHE A 111 8.23 23.94 4.35
N TYR A 112 8.64 24.20 5.58
CA TYR A 112 8.77 23.17 6.61
C TYR A 112 7.45 22.45 6.89
N THR A 113 6.34 23.20 6.97
CA THR A 113 5.01 22.63 7.23
C THR A 113 4.52 21.79 6.05
N HIS A 114 4.68 22.28 4.82
CA HIS A 114 4.28 21.55 3.61
C HIS A 114 5.16 20.32 3.36
N PHE A 115 6.46 20.45 3.59
CA PHE A 115 7.44 19.40 3.40
C PHE A 115 7.25 18.27 4.42
N LYS A 116 7.08 18.63 5.69
CA LYS A 116 6.74 17.66 6.75
C LYS A 116 5.48 16.88 6.37
N ARG A 117 4.46 17.54 5.80
CA ARG A 117 3.25 16.86 5.31
C ARG A 117 3.56 15.87 4.18
N LEU A 118 4.25 16.30 3.13
CA LEU A 118 4.62 15.41 2.02
C LEU A 118 5.44 14.19 2.47
N PHE A 119 6.31 14.38 3.47
CA PHE A 119 7.14 13.30 4.01
C PHE A 119 6.36 12.33 4.90
N CYS A 120 5.53 12.85 5.81
CA CYS A 120 4.69 12.05 6.68
C CYS A 120 3.76 11.12 5.88
N ASN A 121 3.25 11.57 4.74
CA ASN A 121 2.33 10.78 3.92
C ASN A 121 2.99 9.51 3.38
N LYS A 122 4.27 9.61 3.00
CA LYS A 122 5.05 8.44 2.59
C LYS A 122 5.20 7.40 3.70
N PHE A 123 5.16 7.79 4.98
CA PHE A 123 5.30 6.84 6.08
C PHE A 123 4.09 5.91 6.15
N LEU A 124 2.88 6.49 6.07
CA LEU A 124 1.65 5.70 6.03
C LEU A 124 1.61 4.85 4.75
N ASP A 125 1.88 5.45 3.58
CA ASP A 125 1.85 4.74 2.30
C ASP A 125 2.80 3.54 2.30
N TYR A 126 4.04 3.71 2.76
CA TYR A 126 5.00 2.60 2.86
C TYR A 126 4.59 1.57 3.91
N ALA A 127 4.05 1.99 5.05
CA ALA A 127 3.62 1.06 6.07
C ALA A 127 2.44 0.20 5.58
N VAL A 128 1.50 0.80 4.85
CA VAL A 128 0.41 0.09 4.16
C VAL A 128 0.96 -0.85 3.07
N LEU A 129 1.82 -0.33 2.19
CA LEU A 129 2.38 -1.08 1.07
C LEU A 129 3.16 -2.33 1.53
N TRP A 130 3.81 -2.27 2.69
CA TRP A 130 4.56 -3.40 3.25
C TRP A 130 3.80 -4.16 4.33
N ASN A 131 2.51 -3.89 4.49
CA ASN A 131 1.62 -4.52 5.48
C ASN A 131 2.22 -4.50 6.90
N ARG A 132 2.69 -3.32 7.32
CA ARG A 132 3.37 -3.08 8.61
C ARG A 132 2.41 -2.48 9.62
N TRP A 133 1.41 -3.27 9.98
CA TRP A 133 0.39 -2.91 10.96
C TRP A 133 0.90 -2.33 12.26
N ASN A 134 1.86 -3.01 12.89
CA ASN A 134 2.44 -2.56 14.16
C ASN A 134 3.10 -1.17 14.03
N LEU A 135 3.55 -0.79 12.82
CA LEU A 135 4.07 0.55 12.57
C LEU A 135 2.95 1.55 12.35
N LEU A 136 1.85 1.20 11.69
CA LEU A 136 0.73 2.13 11.45
C LEU A 136 0.16 2.68 12.75
N ASP A 137 -0.13 1.82 13.73
CA ASP A 137 -0.65 2.25 15.03
C ASP A 137 0.34 3.17 15.75
N MET A 138 1.61 2.81 15.75
CA MET A 138 2.68 3.61 16.35
C MET A 138 2.83 4.97 15.65
N LEU A 139 2.79 4.98 14.32
CA LEU A 139 2.90 6.19 13.52
C LEU A 139 1.69 7.11 13.82
N ASP A 140 0.47 6.56 13.86
CA ASP A 140 -0.76 7.30 14.15
C ASP A 140 -0.76 7.90 15.57
N MET A 141 -0.20 7.20 16.56
CA MET A 141 -0.03 7.74 17.91
C MET A 141 1.04 8.84 17.99
N LYS A 142 2.11 8.72 17.19
CA LYS A 142 3.30 9.59 17.32
C LYS A 142 3.22 10.82 16.43
N TYR A 143 2.51 10.75 15.31
CA TYR A 143 2.42 11.80 14.31
C TYR A 143 0.96 12.20 14.12
N ASN A 144 0.68 13.50 14.16
CA ASN A 144 -0.64 14.04 13.89
C ASN A 144 -0.92 14.04 12.39
N PHE A 145 -1.35 12.90 11.85
CA PHE A 145 -1.78 12.79 10.46
C PHE A 145 -3.14 13.47 10.26
N SER A 146 -3.26 14.18 9.15
CA SER A 146 -4.51 14.73 8.66
C SER A 146 -5.31 13.68 7.90
N ARG A 147 -6.60 13.96 7.66
CA ARG A 147 -7.46 13.10 6.82
C ARG A 147 -6.89 12.86 5.42
N ILE A 148 -6.23 13.86 4.84
CA ILE A 148 -5.62 13.77 3.51
C ILE A 148 -4.48 12.74 3.49
N ASP A 149 -3.77 12.61 4.61
CA ASP A 149 -2.64 11.69 4.72
C ASP A 149 -3.13 10.24 4.77
N PHE A 150 -4.24 9.98 5.48
CA PHE A 150 -4.95 8.70 5.45
C PHE A 150 -5.59 8.42 4.09
N HIS A 151 -6.06 9.45 3.39
CA HIS A 151 -6.61 9.30 2.04
C HIS A 151 -5.53 8.76 1.09
N SER A 152 -4.31 9.31 1.09
CA SER A 152 -3.18 8.80 0.30
C SER A 152 -2.91 7.32 0.59
N ALA A 153 -2.83 6.99 1.88
CA ALA A 153 -2.54 5.63 2.32
C ALA A 153 -3.65 4.65 1.92
N LEU A 154 -4.91 5.10 1.94
CA LEU A 154 -6.07 4.33 1.50
C LEU A 154 -5.96 3.98 0.02
N GLU A 155 -5.45 4.86 -0.84
CA GLU A 155 -5.25 4.53 -2.26
C GLU A 155 -4.28 3.36 -2.46
N VAL A 156 -3.22 3.28 -1.64
CA VAL A 156 -2.17 2.25 -1.74
C VAL A 156 -2.60 0.92 -1.11
N VAL A 157 -3.65 0.91 -0.27
CA VAL A 157 -4.11 -0.32 0.43
C VAL A 157 -4.49 -1.44 -0.53
N GLY A 158 -5.01 -1.09 -1.71
CA GLY A 158 -5.36 -2.05 -2.76
C GLY A 158 -4.16 -2.82 -3.30
N VAL A 159 -2.94 -2.36 -3.07
CA VAL A 159 -1.73 -3.06 -3.53
C VAL A 159 -1.39 -4.22 -2.58
N ASN A 160 -1.40 -4.00 -1.26
CA ASN A 160 -0.89 -4.99 -0.29
C ASN A 160 -1.35 -4.81 1.18
N GLY A 161 -2.30 -3.93 1.50
CA GLY A 161 -2.61 -3.57 2.90
C GLY A 161 -3.49 -4.58 3.66
N GLY A 162 -4.19 -5.47 2.96
CA GLY A 162 -5.18 -6.37 3.56
C GLY A 162 -6.48 -5.65 4.00
N VAL A 163 -7.52 -6.43 4.30
CA VAL A 163 -8.88 -5.93 4.58
C VAL A 163 -8.95 -5.10 5.85
N GLU A 164 -8.30 -5.55 6.93
CA GLU A 164 -8.34 -4.82 8.19
C GLU A 164 -7.72 -3.43 8.03
N CYS A 165 -6.71 -3.27 7.16
CA CYS A 165 -5.95 -2.01 7.03
C CYS A 165 -6.80 -1.01 6.29
N MET A 166 -7.48 -1.50 5.26
CA MET A 166 -8.48 -0.74 4.56
C MET A 166 -9.59 -0.28 5.51
N LYS A 167 -10.15 -1.18 6.35
CA LYS A 167 -11.21 -0.79 7.31
C LYS A 167 -10.71 0.29 8.28
N TRP A 168 -9.50 0.13 8.81
CA TRP A 168 -8.89 1.11 9.70
C TRP A 168 -8.69 2.46 8.99
N LEU A 169 -8.12 2.48 7.79
CA LEU A 169 -7.95 3.70 6.98
C LEU A 169 -9.29 4.37 6.66
N VAL A 170 -10.31 3.59 6.28
CA VAL A 170 -11.67 4.11 6.03
C VAL A 170 -12.24 4.80 7.26
N SER A 171 -12.05 4.21 8.44
CA SER A 171 -12.51 4.81 9.71
C SER A 171 -11.81 6.14 10.03
N LYS A 172 -10.58 6.34 9.53
CA LYS A 172 -9.81 7.58 9.72
C LYS A 172 -10.21 8.70 8.76
N VAL A 173 -10.69 8.36 7.56
CA VAL A 173 -11.09 9.36 6.55
C VAL A 173 -12.53 9.87 6.78
N ASN A 174 -13.47 8.97 7.16
CA ASN A 174 -14.85 9.30 7.60
C ASN A 174 -15.74 10.10 6.61
N ASP A 175 -15.65 9.85 5.30
CA ASP A 175 -16.44 10.56 4.27
C ASP A 175 -16.99 9.60 3.19
N ASN A 176 -17.82 10.11 2.28
CA ASN A 176 -18.39 9.34 1.17
C ASN A 176 -17.32 9.14 0.06
N GLN A 177 -16.58 8.04 0.13
CA GLN A 177 -15.34 7.82 -0.63
C GLN A 177 -15.50 7.03 -1.93
N ASP A 178 -16.54 7.32 -2.72
CA ASP A 178 -16.83 6.55 -3.94
C ASP A 178 -15.63 6.50 -4.92
N ASP A 179 -14.94 7.62 -5.11
CA ASP A 179 -13.77 7.68 -6.01
C ASP A 179 -12.57 6.89 -5.47
N ILE A 180 -12.27 6.99 -4.17
CA ILE A 180 -11.20 6.18 -3.57
C ILE A 180 -11.56 4.71 -3.62
N TYR A 181 -12.80 4.34 -3.25
CA TYR A 181 -13.22 2.95 -3.28
C TYR A 181 -13.11 2.36 -4.67
N ASN A 182 -13.42 3.13 -5.73
CA ASN A 182 -13.16 2.73 -7.10
C ASN A 182 -11.67 2.50 -7.37
N LYS A 183 -10.80 3.41 -6.90
CA LYS A 183 -9.34 3.25 -7.04
C LYS A 183 -8.80 2.03 -6.30
N VAL A 184 -9.18 1.84 -5.04
CA VAL A 184 -8.78 0.69 -4.22
C VAL A 184 -9.31 -0.61 -4.79
N ALA A 185 -10.56 -0.62 -5.25
CA ALA A 185 -11.16 -1.74 -5.95
C ALA A 185 -10.31 -2.14 -7.17
N ASN A 186 -10.01 -1.19 -8.05
CA ASN A 186 -9.22 -1.42 -9.25
C ASN A 186 -7.82 -1.95 -8.93
N LEU A 187 -7.12 -1.34 -7.96
CA LEU A 187 -5.79 -1.79 -7.53
C LEU A 187 -5.83 -3.17 -6.87
N SER A 188 -6.81 -3.43 -6.00
CA SER A 188 -6.98 -4.72 -5.33
C SER A 188 -7.16 -5.87 -6.31
N VAL A 189 -7.94 -5.63 -7.35
CA VAL A 189 -8.16 -6.59 -8.41
C VAL A 189 -6.88 -6.83 -9.20
N TYR A 190 -6.22 -5.76 -9.64
CA TYR A 190 -5.00 -5.82 -10.43
C TYR A 190 -3.89 -6.59 -9.68
N HIS A 191 -3.71 -6.30 -8.39
CA HIS A 191 -2.70 -6.94 -7.54
C HIS A 191 -3.14 -8.28 -6.92
N GLY A 192 -4.40 -8.72 -7.11
CA GLY A 192 -4.88 -10.00 -6.61
C GLY A 192 -5.23 -10.03 -5.12
N GLN A 193 -5.53 -8.88 -4.53
CA GLN A 193 -5.98 -8.72 -3.15
C GLN A 193 -7.46 -9.11 -3.01
N ILE A 194 -7.74 -10.40 -3.17
CA ILE A 194 -9.10 -10.97 -3.24
C ILE A 194 -9.96 -10.59 -2.03
N GLU A 195 -9.38 -10.58 -0.83
CA GLU A 195 -10.11 -10.26 0.40
C GLU A 195 -10.61 -8.81 0.39
N ILE A 196 -9.77 -7.87 -0.08
CA ILE A 196 -10.14 -6.46 -0.25
C ILE A 196 -11.24 -6.35 -1.31
N THR A 197 -11.06 -7.00 -2.46
CA THR A 197 -12.06 -7.00 -3.54
C THR A 197 -13.41 -7.56 -3.07
N GLN A 198 -13.40 -8.67 -2.31
CA GLN A 198 -14.59 -9.28 -1.71
C GLN A 198 -15.29 -8.30 -0.77
N TRP A 199 -14.54 -7.69 0.15
CA TRP A 199 -15.09 -6.74 1.10
C TRP A 199 -15.73 -5.55 0.36
N LEU A 200 -15.02 -4.97 -0.60
CA LEU A 200 -15.51 -3.85 -1.40
C LEU A 200 -16.76 -4.22 -2.20
N SER A 201 -16.83 -5.41 -2.80
CA SER A 201 -18.00 -5.83 -3.59
C SER A 201 -19.32 -5.81 -2.81
N VAL A 202 -19.27 -6.02 -1.50
CA VAL A 202 -20.44 -6.04 -0.60
C VAL A 202 -20.76 -4.64 -0.08
N HIS A 203 -19.75 -3.81 0.18
CA HIS A 203 -19.91 -2.54 0.92
C HIS A 203 -19.95 -1.29 0.04
N ILE A 204 -19.53 -1.35 -1.22
CA ILE A 204 -19.51 -0.17 -2.10
C ILE A 204 -20.77 -0.10 -3.00
N PRO A 205 -21.15 1.10 -3.47
CA PRO A 205 -22.25 1.28 -4.41
C PRO A 205 -22.14 0.41 -5.67
N SER A 206 -23.29 -0.07 -6.13
CA SER A 206 -23.38 -0.92 -7.33
C SER A 206 -22.77 -0.31 -8.59
N SER A 207 -22.66 1.02 -8.68
CA SER A 207 -22.03 1.75 -9.80
C SER A 207 -20.54 1.45 -9.95
N ILE A 208 -19.84 1.12 -8.86
CA ILE A 208 -18.39 0.86 -8.86
C ILE A 208 -18.10 -0.62 -9.19
N ARG A 209 -19.11 -1.49 -9.14
CA ARG A 209 -18.90 -2.92 -9.40
C ARG A 209 -18.49 -3.24 -10.84
N GLY A 210 -18.86 -2.41 -11.80
CA GLY A 210 -18.48 -2.61 -13.21
C GLY A 210 -17.00 -2.39 -13.47
N SER A 211 -16.36 -1.41 -12.81
CA SER A 211 -14.92 -1.14 -12.99
C SER A 211 -14.04 -2.25 -12.42
N ILE A 212 -14.42 -2.80 -11.25
CA ILE A 212 -13.79 -3.99 -10.63
C ILE A 212 -13.64 -5.10 -11.66
N PHE A 213 -14.70 -5.39 -12.39
CA PHE A 213 -14.69 -6.47 -13.35
C PHE A 213 -13.76 -6.20 -14.53
N TYR A 214 -13.87 -5.00 -15.11
CA TYR A 214 -13.05 -4.62 -16.24
C TYR A 214 -11.55 -4.77 -15.91
N GLN A 215 -11.15 -4.32 -14.72
CA GLN A 215 -9.78 -4.48 -14.23
C GLN A 215 -9.39 -5.93 -13.96
N LEU A 216 -10.36 -6.78 -13.62
CA LEU A 216 -10.13 -8.20 -13.34
C LEU A 216 -9.80 -8.97 -14.61
N ILE A 217 -10.39 -8.58 -15.74
CA ILE A 217 -10.01 -9.08 -17.05
C ILE A 217 -8.62 -8.56 -17.44
N ILE A 218 -8.39 -7.26 -17.35
CA ILE A 218 -7.13 -6.63 -17.81
C ILE A 218 -5.94 -7.08 -16.98
N GLY A 219 -6.09 -7.13 -15.66
CA GLY A 219 -5.03 -7.55 -14.75
C GLY A 219 -4.65 -9.02 -14.88
N GLN A 220 -5.45 -9.83 -15.61
CA GLN A 220 -5.23 -11.26 -15.83
C GLN A 220 -4.93 -12.05 -14.55
N ASN A 221 -5.43 -11.57 -13.41
CA ASN A 221 -5.16 -12.19 -12.13
C ASN A 221 -6.01 -13.46 -12.00
N LYS A 222 -5.42 -14.61 -12.36
CA LYS A 222 -6.10 -15.91 -12.37
C LYS A 222 -6.77 -16.24 -11.04
N ARG A 223 -6.20 -15.78 -9.92
CA ARG A 223 -6.75 -16.03 -8.58
C ARG A 223 -8.04 -15.23 -8.37
N SER A 224 -8.04 -13.94 -8.71
CA SER A 224 -9.25 -13.10 -8.66
C SER A 224 -10.32 -13.57 -9.65
N LEU A 225 -9.91 -13.95 -10.86
CA LEU A 225 -10.77 -14.56 -11.89
C LEU A 225 -11.42 -15.85 -11.39
N GLY A 226 -10.64 -16.78 -10.83
CA GLY A 226 -11.16 -18.04 -10.30
C GLY A 226 -12.09 -17.86 -9.10
N TRP A 227 -11.84 -16.87 -8.24
CA TRP A 227 -12.77 -16.53 -7.16
C TRP A 227 -14.12 -16.05 -7.72
N LEU A 228 -14.09 -15.20 -8.73
CA LEU A 228 -15.28 -14.59 -9.29
C LEU A 228 -16.07 -15.55 -10.19
N PHE A 229 -15.34 -16.39 -10.92
CA PHE A 229 -15.83 -17.36 -11.88
C PHE A 229 -15.27 -18.73 -11.54
N PRO A 230 -15.81 -19.39 -10.52
CA PRO A 230 -15.35 -20.72 -10.10
C PRO A 230 -15.48 -21.75 -11.23
N ASN A 231 -16.42 -21.56 -12.15
CA ASN A 231 -16.60 -22.35 -13.36
C ASN A 231 -15.76 -21.78 -14.52
N LEU A 232 -14.43 -21.84 -14.38
CA LEU A 232 -13.40 -21.29 -15.26
C LEU A 232 -13.54 -21.61 -16.77
N LYS A 233 -14.36 -22.60 -17.17
CA LYS A 233 -14.59 -22.96 -18.58
C LYS A 233 -15.10 -21.77 -19.42
N GLU A 234 -15.85 -20.85 -18.82
CA GLU A 234 -16.37 -19.65 -19.51
C GLU A 234 -15.31 -18.54 -19.67
N ILE A 235 -14.28 -18.48 -18.82
CA ILE A 235 -13.24 -17.44 -18.90
C ILE A 235 -12.34 -17.63 -20.11
N ASN A 236 -12.05 -18.87 -20.53
CA ASN A 236 -11.28 -19.09 -21.75
C ASN A 236 -11.96 -18.46 -22.98
N ASN A 237 -13.29 -18.36 -22.95
CA ASN A 237 -14.05 -17.64 -23.97
C ASN A 237 -13.93 -16.12 -23.77
N LEU A 238 -13.99 -15.61 -22.54
CA LEU A 238 -13.79 -14.18 -22.24
C LEU A 238 -12.37 -13.67 -22.53
N SER A 239 -11.32 -14.47 -22.26
CA SER A 239 -9.94 -14.11 -22.58
C SER A 239 -9.70 -14.11 -24.09
N LYS A 240 -10.34 -15.03 -24.82
CA LYS A 240 -10.36 -15.01 -26.29
C LYS A 240 -11.12 -13.76 -26.77
N LEU A 241 -12.26 -13.44 -26.16
CA LEU A 241 -13.06 -12.26 -26.47
C LEU A 241 -12.27 -10.95 -26.26
N ALA A 242 -11.55 -10.84 -25.13
CA ALA A 242 -10.69 -9.70 -24.82
C ALA A 242 -9.52 -9.54 -25.79
N LYS A 243 -8.98 -10.66 -26.32
CA LYS A 243 -7.93 -10.64 -27.35
C LYS A 243 -8.45 -10.30 -28.75
N THR A 244 -9.71 -10.66 -29.06
CA THR A 244 -10.35 -10.36 -30.35
C THR A 244 -10.90 -8.93 -30.43
N LEU A 245 -11.17 -8.32 -29.28
CA LEU A 245 -11.66 -6.95 -29.18
C LEU A 245 -10.47 -6.01 -29.04
N ASP A 246 -9.87 -5.66 -30.16
CA ASP A 246 -8.83 -4.62 -30.28
C ASP A 246 -9.45 -3.21 -30.07
N ILE A 247 -10.22 -3.04 -28.99
CA ILE A 247 -11.06 -1.87 -28.76
C ILE A 247 -10.62 -1.15 -27.47
N PRO A 248 -10.05 0.06 -27.58
CA PRO A 248 -9.59 0.85 -26.43
C PRO A 248 -10.71 1.42 -25.53
N ASN A 249 -11.98 1.32 -25.93
CA ASN A 249 -13.10 1.96 -25.23
C ASN A 249 -14.38 1.13 -25.38
N SER A 250 -14.91 0.56 -24.30
CA SER A 250 -16.15 -0.21 -24.41
C SER A 250 -17.06 -0.16 -23.17
N TYR A 251 -17.90 0.87 -23.15
CA TYR A 251 -19.12 0.91 -22.33
C TYR A 251 -20.00 -0.34 -22.57
N THR A 252 -20.04 -0.87 -23.80
CA THR A 252 -20.81 -2.07 -24.16
C THR A 252 -20.25 -3.34 -23.54
N TYR A 253 -18.92 -3.47 -23.48
CA TYR A 253 -18.25 -4.59 -22.83
C TYR A 253 -18.50 -4.52 -21.34
N SER A 254 -18.21 -3.37 -20.71
CA SER A 254 -18.48 -3.09 -19.30
C SER A 254 -19.93 -3.42 -18.92
N TYR A 255 -20.91 -3.10 -19.77
CA TYR A 255 -22.33 -3.37 -19.52
C TYR A 255 -22.70 -4.86 -19.53
N LEU A 256 -22.37 -5.60 -20.59
CA LEU A 256 -22.70 -7.03 -20.72
C LEU A 256 -22.06 -7.86 -19.60
N ILE A 257 -20.84 -7.49 -19.25
CA ILE A 257 -20.06 -8.11 -18.20
C ILE A 257 -20.55 -7.73 -16.80
N SER A 258 -20.89 -6.46 -16.56
CA SER A 258 -21.46 -6.03 -15.29
C SER A 258 -22.77 -6.77 -15.01
N ARG A 259 -23.54 -7.07 -16.06
CA ARG A 259 -24.77 -7.86 -15.95
C ARG A 259 -24.49 -9.30 -15.50
N GLU A 260 -23.52 -9.99 -16.10
CA GLU A 260 -23.17 -11.37 -15.70
C GLU A 260 -22.49 -11.42 -14.33
N TYR A 261 -21.66 -10.43 -14.00
CA TYR A 261 -21.10 -10.26 -12.66
C TYR A 261 -22.17 -10.06 -11.59
N VAL A 262 -23.14 -9.17 -11.84
CA VAL A 262 -24.23 -8.91 -10.90
C VAL A 262 -25.04 -10.17 -10.65
N LYS A 263 -25.33 -10.96 -11.70
CA LYS A 263 -25.97 -12.28 -11.55
C LYS A 263 -25.13 -13.25 -10.72
N SER A 264 -23.82 -13.36 -10.97
CA SER A 264 -22.95 -14.29 -10.24
C SER A 264 -22.86 -13.94 -8.74
N ILE A 265 -22.70 -12.65 -8.42
CA ILE A 265 -22.65 -12.15 -7.04
C ILE A 265 -24.01 -12.31 -6.34
N GLN A 266 -25.12 -12.01 -7.02
CA GLN A 266 -26.47 -12.20 -6.48
C GLN A 266 -26.74 -13.67 -6.13
N ASN A 267 -26.31 -14.59 -6.99
CA ASN A 267 -26.44 -16.03 -6.74
C ASN A 267 -25.56 -16.49 -5.56
N LYS A 268 -24.38 -15.88 -5.37
CA LYS A 268 -23.41 -16.26 -4.33
C LYS A 268 -23.73 -15.65 -2.95
N TYR A 269 -24.42 -14.50 -2.91
CA TYR A 269 -24.74 -13.78 -1.67
C TYR A 269 -26.19 -13.25 -1.64
N PRO A 270 -27.21 -14.14 -1.66
CA PRO A 270 -28.61 -13.73 -1.80
C PRO A 270 -29.18 -12.93 -0.61
N SER A 271 -28.60 -13.08 0.60
CA SER A 271 -29.17 -12.56 1.85
C SER A 271 -28.55 -11.27 2.40
N LYS A 272 -27.52 -10.69 1.76
CA LYS A 272 -26.78 -9.52 2.26
C LYS A 272 -26.82 -8.29 1.36
N LEU A 273 -27.58 -8.32 0.27
CA LEU A 273 -27.69 -7.16 -0.61
C LEU A 273 -28.63 -6.12 0.04
N PRO A 274 -28.20 -4.85 0.17
CA PRO A 274 -29.13 -3.79 0.53
C PRO A 274 -30.25 -3.79 -0.50
N LYS A 275 -31.51 -3.83 -0.04
CA LYS A 275 -32.68 -3.75 -0.92
C LYS A 275 -32.47 -2.56 -1.84
N ILE A 276 -32.31 -2.82 -3.14
CA ILE A 276 -32.12 -1.77 -4.14
C ILE A 276 -33.43 -0.97 -4.17
N GLN A 277 -33.48 0.10 -3.40
CA GLN A 277 -34.60 1.02 -3.41
C GLN A 277 -34.53 1.71 -4.78
N LYS A 278 -35.51 1.42 -5.63
CA LYS A 278 -35.51 1.92 -7.01
C LYS A 278 -35.40 3.45 -6.97
N ARG A 279 -34.34 4.00 -7.60
CA ARG A 279 -34.13 5.45 -7.76
C ARG A 279 -35.33 6.17 -8.42
N SER A 280 -36.26 5.44 -9.04
CA SER A 280 -37.54 5.98 -9.53
C SER A 280 -38.41 6.58 -8.43
N ASP A 281 -38.31 6.08 -7.20
CA ASP A 281 -39.25 6.44 -6.13
C ASP A 281 -38.77 7.71 -5.41
N GLN A 282 -37.46 7.93 -5.33
CA GLN A 282 -36.86 9.16 -4.80
C GLN A 282 -37.04 10.36 -5.75
N ARG A 283 -37.12 10.15 -7.07
CA ARG A 283 -37.44 11.22 -8.04
C ARG A 283 -38.91 11.64 -7.96
N LYS A 284 -39.84 10.70 -7.72
CA LYS A 284 -41.25 11.01 -7.48
C LYS A 284 -41.48 11.75 -6.15
N GLN A 285 -40.76 11.38 -5.08
CA GLN A 285 -40.85 12.11 -3.81
C GLN A 285 -40.26 13.53 -3.87
N LYS A 286 -39.19 13.76 -4.64
CA LYS A 286 -38.64 15.11 -4.84
C LYS A 286 -39.53 15.99 -5.74
N SER A 287 -40.22 15.44 -6.73
CA SER A 287 -41.16 16.22 -7.55
C SER A 287 -42.42 16.60 -6.76
N ASN A 288 -42.98 15.68 -5.95
CA ASN A 288 -44.15 15.97 -5.12
C ASN A 288 -43.88 17.01 -4.02
N ASN A 289 -42.66 17.10 -3.52
CA ASN A 289 -42.29 18.15 -2.56
C ASN A 289 -42.10 19.50 -3.25
N HIS A 290 -41.69 19.54 -4.52
CA HIS A 290 -41.50 20.81 -5.23
C HIS A 290 -42.84 21.46 -5.61
N ASP A 291 -43.86 20.66 -5.91
CA ASP A 291 -45.20 21.16 -6.24
C ASP A 291 -45.98 21.68 -5.01
N LYS A 292 -45.73 21.14 -3.81
CA LYS A 292 -46.33 21.65 -2.57
C LYS A 292 -45.87 23.07 -2.20
N TYR A 293 -44.66 23.47 -2.57
CA TYR A 293 -44.16 24.83 -2.30
C TYR A 293 -44.69 25.90 -3.28
N LYS A 294 -45.31 25.51 -4.41
CA LYS A 294 -45.93 26.45 -5.35
C LYS A 294 -47.39 26.79 -5.02
N GLN A 295 -48.01 26.10 -4.07
CA GLN A 295 -49.40 26.36 -3.64
C GLN A 295 -49.51 27.19 -2.35
N GLN A 296 -48.39 27.71 -1.83
CA GLN A 296 -48.34 28.56 -0.62
C GLN A 296 -47.78 29.97 -0.88
N LYS A 297 -47.87 30.46 -2.12
CA LYS A 297 -47.68 31.86 -2.50
C LYS A 297 -48.85 32.30 -3.35
#